data_AF-A0AAN9PF42-F1
#
_entry.id   AF-A0AAN9PF42-F1
#
_cell.length_a   1.000
_cell.length_b   1.000
_cell.length_c   1.000
_cell.angle_alpha   90.00
_cell.angle_beta   90.00
_cell.angle_gamma   90.00
#
_symmetry.space_group_name_H-M   'P 1'
#
loop_
_entity.id
_entity.type
_entity.pdbx_description
1 polymer ?
#
loop_
_entity_poly.entity_id
_entity_poly.type
_entity_poly.pdbx_seq_one_letter_code
_entity_poly.pdbx_strand_id
1 'polypeptide(L)'
;MIRSWSMMFEHVLILSAYLFSIGIYGLITSQNMVRALMCLELMLNAVNINFVTFSDFFDSRQLKGNIFSIFVIAVAAAEAAIGPAIVSSIYRNRKSTRINQSNFLNKYETNCLCPRTEDCVGCKRCESACPTDFLSVRVYLWHETTRSMGLAY
;
A
#
# COMPACT_ATOMS: atom_id res chain seq x y z
N MET A 1 -30.80 -23.32 -31.02
CA MET A 1 -29.37 -22.97 -30.87
C MET A 1 -29.17 -21.66 -30.10
N ILE A 2 -29.87 -20.57 -30.46
CA ILE A 2 -29.73 -19.24 -29.83
C ILE A 2 -30.00 -19.22 -28.31
N ARG A 3 -30.97 -20.00 -27.83
CA ARG A 3 -31.37 -20.02 -26.41
C ARG A 3 -30.32 -20.63 -25.45
N SER A 4 -29.43 -21.50 -25.93
CA SER A 4 -28.33 -22.05 -25.10
C SER A 4 -27.20 -21.03 -24.89
N TRP A 5 -26.95 -20.17 -25.89
CA TRP A 5 -25.90 -19.15 -25.80
C TRP A 5 -26.25 -18.05 -24.80
N SER A 6 -27.52 -17.63 -24.75
CA SER A 6 -27.98 -16.66 -23.74
C SER A 6 -27.87 -17.20 -22.31
N MET A 7 -28.23 -18.47 -22.08
CA MET A 7 -28.13 -19.07 -20.73
C MET A 7 -26.67 -19.09 -20.24
N MET A 8 -25.73 -19.48 -21.10
CA MET A 8 -24.31 -19.52 -20.75
C MET A 8 -23.77 -18.14 -20.37
N PHE A 9 -24.13 -17.11 -21.15
CA PHE A 9 -23.70 -15.73 -20.94
C PHE A 9 -24.16 -15.17 -19.59
N GLU A 10 -25.45 -15.34 -19.25
CA GLU A 10 -26.01 -14.90 -17.97
C GLU A 10 -25.27 -15.53 -16.78
N HIS A 11 -24.97 -16.83 -16.86
CA HIS A 11 -24.22 -17.51 -15.80
C HIS A 11 -22.81 -16.94 -15.60
N VAL A 12 -22.11 -16.62 -16.69
CA VAL A 12 -20.75 -16.06 -16.61
C VAL A 12 -20.80 -14.62 -16.07
N LEU A 13 -21.79 -13.82 -16.45
CA LEU A 13 -21.97 -12.48 -15.88
C LEU A 13 -22.26 -12.54 -14.38
N ILE A 14 -23.17 -13.40 -13.95
CA ILE A 14 -23.49 -13.60 -12.53
C ILE A 14 -22.25 -14.08 -11.76
N LEU A 15 -21.48 -15.01 -12.33
CA LEU A 15 -20.22 -15.49 -11.74
C LEU A 15 -19.21 -14.35 -11.58
N SER A 16 -19.04 -13.51 -12.60
CA SER A 16 -18.11 -12.38 -12.54
C SER A 16 -18.54 -11.34 -11.48
N ALA A 17 -19.83 -11.03 -11.39
CA ALA A 17 -20.38 -10.13 -10.38
C ALA A 17 -20.22 -10.70 -8.95
N TYR A 18 -20.39 -12.01 -8.79
CA TYR A 18 -20.18 -12.70 -7.53
C TYR A 18 -18.72 -12.65 -7.09
N LEU A 19 -17.78 -12.96 -7.99
CA LEU A 19 -16.34 -12.85 -7.73
C LEU A 19 -15.92 -11.42 -7.37
N PHE A 20 -16.44 -10.42 -8.09
CA PHE A 20 -16.18 -9.02 -7.80
C PHE A 20 -16.69 -8.61 -6.41
N SER A 21 -17.88 -9.07 -6.03
CA SER A 21 -18.47 -8.81 -4.70
C SER A 21 -17.64 -9.44 -3.57
N ILE A 22 -17.15 -10.67 -3.77
CA ILE A 22 -16.22 -11.32 -2.82
C ILE A 22 -14.91 -10.53 -2.72
N GLY A 23 -14.40 -10.05 -3.85
CA GLY A 23 -13.21 -9.19 -3.89
C GLY A 23 -13.38 -7.94 -3.04
N ILE A 24 -14.49 -7.21 -3.21
CA ILE A 24 -14.81 -6.02 -2.40
C ILE A 24 -14.95 -6.37 -0.91
N TYR A 25 -15.69 -7.43 -0.60
CA TYR A 25 -15.87 -7.87 0.79
C TYR A 25 -14.54 -8.24 1.46
N GLY A 26 -13.68 -8.93 0.71
CA GLY A 26 -12.33 -9.29 1.14
C GLY A 26 -11.43 -8.07 1.35
N LEU A 27 -11.54 -7.06 0.49
CA LEU A 27 -10.79 -5.81 0.60
C LEU A 27 -11.17 -5.03 1.87
N ILE A 28 -12.46 -4.87 2.15
CA ILE A 28 -12.94 -4.15 3.35
C ILE A 28 -12.54 -4.89 4.64
N THR A 29 -12.61 -6.23 4.63
CA THR A 29 -12.29 -7.06 5.80
C THR A 29 -10.78 -7.28 5.97
N SER A 30 -9.95 -6.86 5.00
CA SER A 30 -8.52 -7.12 5.02
C SER A 30 -7.82 -6.36 6.15
N GLN A 31 -7.16 -7.10 7.04
CA GLN A 31 -6.37 -6.55 8.15
C GLN A 31 -4.87 -6.43 7.80
N ASN A 32 -4.44 -7.17 6.77
CA ASN A 32 -3.05 -7.27 6.33
C ASN A 32 -2.92 -6.67 4.93
N MET A 33 -1.88 -5.87 4.69
CA MET A 33 -1.67 -5.24 3.38
C MET A 33 -1.55 -6.25 2.23
N VAL A 34 -0.88 -7.38 2.47
CA VAL A 34 -0.75 -8.46 1.46
C VAL A 34 -2.11 -9.06 1.10
N ARG A 35 -3.01 -9.21 2.10
CA ARG A 35 -4.35 -9.72 1.85
C ARG A 35 -5.17 -8.73 1.02
N ALA A 36 -5.01 -7.43 1.26
CA ALA A 36 -5.67 -6.39 0.47
C ALA A 36 -5.26 -6.45 -1.01
N LEU A 37 -3.96 -6.60 -1.29
CA LEU A 37 -3.44 -6.74 -2.65
C LEU A 37 -3.99 -7.99 -3.36
N MET A 38 -4.06 -9.13 -2.66
CA MET A 38 -4.65 -10.35 -3.23
C MET A 38 -6.15 -10.17 -3.59
N CYS A 39 -6.89 -9.38 -2.81
CA CYS A 39 -8.29 -9.07 -3.12
C CYS A 39 -8.43 -8.15 -4.33
N LEU A 40 -7.50 -7.21 -4.53
CA LEU A 40 -7.43 -6.35 -5.73
C LEU A 40 -7.22 -7.17 -7.01
N GLU A 41 -6.28 -8.12 -6.98
CA GLU A 41 -6.06 -9.06 -8.10
C GLU A 41 -7.34 -9.84 -8.45
N LEU A 42 -8.07 -10.30 -7.42
CA LEU A 42 -9.33 -11.03 -7.61
C LEU A 42 -10.43 -10.16 -8.22
N MET A 43 -10.49 -8.87 -7.88
CA MET A 43 -11.40 -7.90 -8.50
C MET A 43 -11.04 -7.64 -9.97
N LEU A 44 -9.75 -7.44 -10.27
CA LEU A 44 -9.27 -7.23 -11.64
C LEU A 44 -9.54 -8.45 -12.54
N ASN A 45 -9.39 -9.65 -11.98
CA ASN A 45 -9.72 -10.88 -12.72
C ASN A 45 -11.23 -11.03 -13.00
N ALA A 46 -12.09 -10.66 -12.05
CA ALA A 46 -13.54 -10.66 -12.26
C ALA A 46 -13.96 -9.68 -13.38
N VAL A 47 -13.32 -8.50 -13.42
CA VAL A 47 -13.53 -7.49 -14.47
C VAL A 47 -13.07 -8.01 -15.84
N ASN A 48 -11.95 -8.73 -15.91
CA ASN A 48 -11.48 -9.35 -17.16
C ASN A 48 -12.45 -10.37 -17.73
N ILE A 49 -13.01 -11.23 -16.89
CA ILE A 49 -14.03 -12.20 -17.31
C ILE A 49 -15.24 -11.47 -17.90
N ASN A 50 -15.69 -10.39 -17.25
CA ASN A 50 -16.81 -9.59 -17.72
C ASN A 50 -16.55 -8.99 -19.11
N PHE A 51 -15.36 -8.40 -19.33
CA PHE A 51 -15.00 -7.81 -20.63
C PHE A 51 -14.87 -8.82 -21.76
N VAL A 52 -14.27 -9.99 -21.50
CA VAL A 52 -14.16 -11.06 -22.50
C VAL A 52 -15.56 -11.58 -22.87
N THR A 53 -16.43 -11.74 -21.88
CA THR A 53 -17.81 -12.22 -22.09
C THR A 53 -18.62 -11.23 -22.92
N PHE A 54 -18.50 -9.92 -22.66
CA PHE A 54 -19.12 -8.89 -23.49
C PHE A 54 -18.54 -8.84 -24.91
N SER A 55 -17.25 -9.10 -25.08
CA SER A 55 -16.62 -9.14 -26.40
C SER A 55 -17.15 -10.29 -27.26
N ASP A 56 -17.51 -11.41 -26.64
CA ASP A 56 -18.08 -12.58 -27.33
C ASP A 56 -19.54 -12.33 -27.74
N PHE A 57 -20.32 -11.62 -26.90
CA PHE A 57 -21.74 -11.35 -27.15
C PHE A 57 -22.01 -10.24 -28.17
N PHE A 58 -21.23 -9.16 -28.18
CA PHE A 58 -21.47 -7.96 -29.00
C PHE A 58 -20.84 -8.00 -30.42
N ASP A 59 -20.66 -9.20 -30.99
CA ASP A 59 -20.11 -9.49 -32.33
C ASP A 59 -18.56 -9.59 -32.36
N SER A 60 -18.05 -10.79 -32.67
CA SER A 60 -16.61 -11.13 -32.65
C SER A 60 -15.76 -10.32 -33.66
N ARG A 61 -16.38 -9.56 -34.56
CA ARG A 61 -15.67 -8.61 -35.44
C ARG A 61 -15.09 -7.42 -34.70
N GLN A 62 -15.65 -7.04 -33.55
CA GLN A 62 -15.13 -5.93 -32.74
C GLN A 62 -14.30 -6.48 -31.58
N LEU A 63 -13.00 -6.65 -31.79
CA LEU A 63 -12.01 -7.13 -30.80
C LEU A 63 -11.79 -6.18 -29.59
N LYS A 64 -12.68 -5.21 -29.36
CA LYS A 64 -12.50 -4.14 -28.36
C LYS A 64 -12.43 -4.67 -26.93
N GLY A 65 -13.29 -5.64 -26.57
CA GLY A 65 -13.30 -6.21 -25.21
C GLY A 65 -12.06 -7.06 -24.92
N ASN A 66 -11.57 -7.81 -25.91
CA ASN A 66 -10.35 -8.59 -25.79
C ASN A 66 -9.10 -7.71 -25.63
N ILE A 67 -9.01 -6.61 -26.39
CA ILE A 67 -7.89 -5.66 -26.27
C ILE A 67 -7.87 -5.04 -24.87
N PHE A 68 -9.03 -4.64 -24.34
CA PHE A 68 -9.14 -4.06 -23.00
C PHE A 68 -8.71 -5.05 -21.90
N SER A 69 -9.07 -6.33 -22.01
CA SER A 69 -8.65 -7.39 -21.08
C SER A 69 -7.12 -7.51 -21.00
N ILE A 70 -6.42 -7.43 -22.13
CA ILE A 70 -4.95 -7.48 -22.16
C ILE A 70 -4.33 -6.28 -21.41
N PHE A 71 -4.90 -5.08 -21.58
CA PHE A 71 -4.45 -3.90 -20.83
C PHE A 71 -4.65 -4.06 -19.32
N VAL A 72 -5.78 -4.62 -18.88
CA VAL A 72 -6.02 -4.87 -17.46
C VAL A 72 -5.05 -5.91 -16.89
N ILE A 73 -4.74 -6.98 -17.65
CA ILE A 73 -3.70 -7.95 -17.25
C ILE A 73 -2.33 -7.28 -17.11
N ALA A 74 -1.99 -6.35 -18.01
CA ALA A 74 -0.74 -5.60 -17.91
C ALA A 74 -0.70 -4.69 -16.66
N VAL A 75 -1.82 -4.05 -16.32
CA VAL A 75 -1.95 -3.26 -15.08
C VAL A 75 -1.85 -4.14 -13.84
N ALA A 76 -2.50 -5.31 -13.84
CA ALA A 76 -2.39 -6.30 -12.76
C ALA A 76 -0.94 -6.77 -12.57
N ALA A 77 -0.23 -7.07 -13.66
CA ALA A 77 1.19 -7.42 -13.59
C ALA A 77 2.06 -6.30 -13.00
N ALA A 78 1.77 -5.04 -13.35
CA ALA A 78 2.46 -3.89 -12.78
C ALA A 78 2.14 -3.71 -11.29
N GLU A 79 0.89 -3.90 -10.87
CA GLU A 79 0.48 -3.87 -9.47
C GLU A 79 1.17 -4.98 -8.66
N ALA A 80 1.17 -6.22 -9.15
CA ALA A 80 1.82 -7.35 -8.48
C ALA A 80 3.34 -7.15 -8.31
N ALA A 81 3.98 -6.33 -9.14
CA ALA A 81 5.39 -5.94 -8.97
C ALA A 81 5.57 -4.84 -7.91
N ILE A 82 4.70 -3.82 -7.92
CA ILE A 82 4.83 -2.63 -7.06
C ILE A 82 4.27 -2.87 -5.65
N GLY A 83 3.15 -3.59 -5.53
CA GLY A 83 2.42 -3.82 -4.29
C GLY A 83 3.28 -4.48 -3.19
N PRO A 84 3.86 -5.66 -3.42
CA PRO A 84 4.74 -6.33 -2.46
C PRO A 84 6.00 -5.51 -2.15
N ALA A 85 6.53 -4.75 -3.11
CA ALA A 85 7.70 -3.90 -2.91
C ALA A 85 7.41 -2.79 -1.88
N ILE A 86 6.25 -2.14 -1.99
CA ILE A 86 5.80 -1.13 -1.01
C ILE A 86 5.56 -1.78 0.35
N VAL A 87 4.88 -2.93 0.39
CA VAL A 87 4.60 -3.64 1.65
C VAL A 87 5.91 -4.07 2.35
N SER A 88 6.90 -4.53 1.60
CA SER A 88 8.22 -4.91 2.13
C SER A 88 8.98 -3.71 2.73
N SER A 89 8.94 -2.55 2.06
CA SER A 89 9.54 -1.32 2.56
C SER A 89 8.91 -0.87 3.90
N ILE A 90 7.57 -0.91 3.99
CA ILE A 90 6.83 -0.60 5.21
C ILE A 90 7.15 -1.61 6.31
N TYR A 91 7.21 -2.90 5.96
CA TYR A 91 7.54 -3.96 6.92
C TYR A 91 8.92 -3.76 7.54
N ARG A 92 9.91 -3.31 6.78
CA ARG A 92 11.26 -3.06 7.31
C ARG A 92 11.30 -1.91 8.33
N ASN A 93 10.47 -0.88 8.15
CA ASN A 93 10.40 0.27 9.07
C ASN A 93 9.47 0.04 10.27
N ARG A 94 8.45 -0.81 10.14
CA ARG A 94 7.42 -1.00 11.18
C ARG A 94 7.45 -2.36 11.88
N LYS A 95 8.18 -3.34 11.35
CA LYS A 95 8.16 -4.77 11.74
C LYS A 95 6.75 -5.37 11.81
N SER A 96 5.75 -4.72 11.21
CA SER A 96 4.33 -5.07 11.28
C SER A 96 3.63 -4.71 9.97
N THR A 97 2.82 -5.64 9.45
CA THR A 97 2.05 -5.52 8.19
C THR A 97 0.58 -5.19 8.40
N ARG A 98 0.18 -4.87 9.64
CA ARG A 98 -1.21 -4.58 10.03
C ARG A 98 -1.60 -3.16 9.62
N ILE A 99 -2.71 -3.04 8.88
CA ILE A 99 -3.18 -1.77 8.30
C ILE A 99 -3.69 -0.81 9.40
N ASN A 100 -4.32 -1.36 10.45
CA ASN A 100 -4.94 -0.60 11.54
C ASN A 100 -3.97 0.22 12.42
N GLN A 101 -2.66 0.00 12.30
CA GLN A 101 -1.68 0.72 13.12
C GLN A 101 -1.21 2.03 12.46
N SER A 102 -1.70 2.37 11.26
CA SER A 102 -1.22 3.50 10.44
C SER A 102 -1.69 4.91 10.83
N ASN A 103 -2.34 5.08 11.99
CA ASN A 103 -2.77 6.39 12.52
C ASN A 103 -1.62 7.26 13.06
N PHE A 104 -0.56 7.47 12.26
CA PHE A 104 0.55 8.37 12.60
C PHE A 104 0.29 9.81 12.16
N LEU A 105 -0.70 10.04 11.28
CA LEU A 105 -1.10 11.39 10.84
C LEU A 105 -1.83 12.17 11.94
N ASN A 106 -2.48 11.49 12.89
CA ASN A 106 -3.07 12.12 14.08
C ASN A 106 -2.05 12.38 15.20
N LYS A 107 -0.79 11.94 15.06
CA LYS A 107 0.22 12.13 16.11
C LYS A 107 0.99 13.44 15.97
N TYR A 108 0.82 14.17 14.87
CA TYR A 108 1.51 15.45 14.64
C TYR A 108 0.69 16.69 15.03
N GLU A 109 -0.56 16.54 15.50
CA GLU A 109 -1.44 17.71 15.75
C GLU A 109 -1.88 17.96 17.20
N THR A 110 -1.63 17.09 18.17
CA THR A 110 -2.07 17.39 19.55
C THR A 110 -1.08 16.96 20.62
N ASN A 111 -0.50 18.00 21.26
CA ASN A 111 0.37 18.05 22.43
C ASN A 111 1.86 17.74 22.24
N CYS A 112 2.60 18.73 21.73
CA CYS A 112 3.93 19.02 22.28
C CYS A 112 3.77 19.61 23.70
N LEU A 113 3.54 18.74 24.68
CA LEU A 113 3.93 19.01 26.06
C LEU A 113 5.30 18.32 26.24
N CYS A 114 6.38 18.97 25.80
CA CYS A 114 7.74 18.49 26.09
C CYS A 114 8.24 19.21 27.35
N PRO A 115 8.25 18.57 28.52
CA PRO A 115 8.86 19.15 29.73
C PRO A 115 10.40 19.10 29.71
N ARG A 116 11.03 18.44 28.71
CA ARG A 116 12.50 18.34 28.55
C ARG A 116 12.94 18.33 27.08
N THR A 117 14.14 18.84 26.80
CA THR A 117 14.70 19.07 25.46
C THR A 117 15.13 17.80 24.71
N GLU A 118 15.33 16.69 25.42
CA GLU A 118 15.72 15.39 24.87
C GLU A 118 14.59 14.67 24.12
N ASP A 119 13.34 15.08 24.31
CA ASP A 119 12.15 14.50 23.67
C ASP A 119 11.82 15.15 22.30
N CYS A 120 12.58 16.17 21.88
CA CYS A 120 12.27 16.99 20.69
C CYS A 120 12.84 16.45 19.37
N VAL A 121 13.49 15.28 19.37
CA VAL A 121 14.10 14.71 18.14
C VAL A 121 13.02 14.27 17.15
N GLY A 122 12.89 15.00 16.03
CA GLY A 122 11.96 14.69 14.94
C GLY A 122 10.65 15.50 14.90
N CYS A 123 10.51 16.55 15.72
CA CYS A 123 9.37 17.45 15.65
C CYS A 123 9.59 18.59 14.62
N LYS A 124 8.83 18.60 13.52
CA LYS A 124 8.89 19.67 12.51
C LYS A 124 8.66 21.08 13.06
N ARG A 125 7.95 21.23 14.19
CA ARG A 125 7.73 22.54 14.84
C ARG A 125 8.97 23.06 15.57
N CYS A 126 9.82 22.18 16.11
CA CYS A 126 11.07 22.54 16.76
C CYS A 126 12.18 22.89 15.75
N GLU A 127 12.10 22.33 14.54
CA GLU A 127 13.08 22.55 13.45
C GLU A 127 13.08 24.00 12.91
N SER A 128 11.95 24.72 13.04
CA SER A 128 11.83 26.12 12.62
C SER A 128 12.11 27.15 13.72
N ALA A 129 12.31 26.70 14.96
CA ALA A 129 12.51 27.56 16.14
C ALA A 129 13.92 27.44 16.74
N CYS A 130 14.80 26.60 16.20
CA CYS A 130 16.15 26.41 16.74
C CYS A 130 17.19 27.11 15.84
N PRO A 131 17.65 28.32 16.19
CA PRO A 131 18.87 28.88 15.64
C PRO A 131 20.05 28.21 16.36
N THR A 132 20.44 27.01 15.94
CA THR A 132 21.70 26.41 16.41
C THR A 132 22.51 25.91 15.23
N ASP A 133 23.41 26.80 14.84
CA ASP A 133 24.58 26.60 14.02
C ASP A 133 25.24 25.22 14.14
N PHE A 134 25.79 24.81 13.01
CA PHE A 134 26.67 23.67 12.77
C PHE A 134 27.92 23.61 13.69
N LEU A 135 28.13 24.60 14.58
CA LEU A 135 29.28 24.67 15.50
C LEU A 135 29.14 23.83 16.79
N SER A 136 27.92 23.51 17.27
CA SER A 136 27.79 22.84 18.58
C SER A 136 28.09 21.33 18.56
N VAL A 137 27.92 20.64 17.43
CA VAL A 137 28.17 19.18 17.34
C VAL A 137 29.65 18.84 17.53
N ARG A 138 30.56 19.76 17.18
CA ARG A 138 32.01 19.54 17.29
C ARG A 138 32.56 19.72 18.72
N VAL A 139 31.83 20.40 19.61
CA VAL A 139 32.23 20.59 21.03
C VAL A 139 31.84 19.37 21.88
N TYR A 140 30.66 18.80 21.65
CA TYR A 140 30.20 17.64 22.43
C TYR A 140 30.96 16.34 22.13
N LEU A 141 31.44 16.15 20.89
CA LEU A 141 32.24 14.96 20.53
C LEU A 141 33.69 15.02 21.06
N TRP A 142 34.21 16.20 21.43
CA TRP A 142 35.56 16.32 21.97
C TRP A 142 35.61 16.06 23.49
N HIS A 143 34.54 16.35 24.22
CA HIS A 143 34.53 16.18 25.68
C HIS A 143 34.32 14.72 26.14
N GLU A 144 33.66 13.88 25.34
CA GLU A 144 33.38 12.48 25.69
C GLU A 144 34.54 11.51 25.38
N THR A 145 35.49 11.93 24.53
CA THR A 145 36.63 11.07 24.12
C THR A 145 37.84 11.21 25.06
N THR A 146 37.94 12.30 25.83
CA THR A 146 39.01 12.48 26.84
C THR A 146 38.72 11.88 28.21
N ARG A 147 37.47 11.45 28.50
CA ARG A 147 37.10 10.89 29.82
C ARG A 147 37.18 9.37 29.90
N SER A 148 37.35 8.68 28.77
CA SER A 148 37.29 7.21 28.66
C SER A 148 38.67 6.55 28.41
N MET A 149 39.78 7.30 28.41
CA MET A 149 41.14 6.76 28.17
C MET A 149 42.19 7.13 29.26
N GLY A 150 41.77 7.54 30.47
CA GLY A 150 42.67 8.19 31.43
C GLY A 150 42.86 7.58 32.82
N LEU A 151 42.48 6.34 33.11
CA LEU A 151 42.84 5.65 34.36
C LEU A 151 43.01 4.13 34.14
N ALA A 152 44.15 3.76 33.58
CA ALA A 152 44.70 2.40 33.68
C ALA A 152 46.24 2.41 33.53
N TYR A 153 46.93 3.30 34.26
CA TYR A 153 48.29 3.12 34.82
C TYR A 153 48.61 4.28 35.76
#